data_AF-A0A1W0WXG4-F1
#
_entry.id   AF-A0A1W0WXG4-F1
#
_cell.length_a   1.000
_cell.length_b   1.000
_cell.length_c   1.000
_cell.angle_alpha   90.00
_cell.angle_beta   90.00
_cell.angle_gamma   90.00
#
_symmetry.space_group_name_H-M   'P 1'
#
loop_
_entity.id
_entity.type
_entity.pdbx_description
1 polymer ?
#
loop_
_entity_poly.entity_id
_entity_poly.type
_entity_poly.pdbx_seq_one_letter_code
_entity_poly.pdbx_strand_id
1 'polypeptide(L)'
;MKKRNVLQIGVFESALIFFRVLNENLLNLATMSGTQFTKKFYNRTFELPSRTMSVNPIGARISQVYFNQFDNQSRSFKRVLMLDSERKRLMSKDHSPVLWYGTAYPPTDKPNWDRHSSKGKMTGTAVAVSLPVIALLLAVIAFGAWQTKKKHNSHAWDVWVLLEDNLRLH
;
A
#
# COMPACT_ATOMS: atom_id res chain seq x y z
N MET A 1 -3.73 23.14 29.52
CA MET A 1 -4.83 22.15 29.54
C MET A 1 -4.37 20.94 30.36
N LYS A 2 -4.84 20.76 31.61
CA LYS A 2 -4.43 19.62 32.45
C LYS A 2 -4.85 18.32 31.76
N LYS A 3 -3.90 17.42 31.49
CA LYS A 3 -4.13 16.09 30.93
C LYS A 3 -4.90 15.28 31.99
N ARG A 4 -6.24 15.38 31.97
CA ARG A 4 -7.09 14.61 32.88
C ARG A 4 -6.81 13.13 32.64
N ASN A 5 -6.58 12.38 33.71
CA ASN A 5 -6.35 10.95 33.62
C ASN A 5 -7.66 10.28 33.20
N VAL A 6 -7.78 9.98 31.90
CA VAL A 6 -8.99 9.41 31.29
C VAL A 6 -9.37 8.09 31.97
N LEU A 7 -8.38 7.36 32.50
CA LEU A 7 -8.60 6.10 33.20
C LEU A 7 -9.25 6.33 34.57
N GLN A 8 -8.78 7.31 35.35
CA GLN A 8 -9.41 7.66 36.63
C GLN A 8 -10.86 8.11 36.46
N ILE A 9 -11.12 8.95 35.44
CA ILE A 9 -12.49 9.37 35.11
C ILE A 9 -13.33 8.16 34.70
N GLY A 10 -12.77 7.26 33.88
CA GLY A 10 -13.44 6.03 33.46
C GLY A 10 -13.85 5.15 34.65
N VAL A 11 -12.95 4.90 35.61
CA VAL A 11 -13.25 4.09 36.80
C VAL A 11 -14.36 4.73 37.64
N PHE A 12 -14.26 6.03 37.88
CA PHE A 12 -15.28 6.77 38.63
C PHE A 12 -16.65 6.70 37.95
N GLU A 13 -16.70 6.93 36.63
CA GLU A 13 -17.92 6.83 35.83
C GLU A 13 -18.50 5.42 35.81
N SER A 14 -17.67 4.38 35.72
CA SER A 14 -18.12 2.99 35.81
C SER A 14 -18.79 2.69 37.14
N ALA A 15 -18.27 3.20 38.25
CA ALA A 15 -18.91 3.04 39.56
C ALA A 15 -20.28 3.74 39.61
N LEU A 16 -20.39 4.96 39.08
CA LEU A 16 -21.67 5.68 39.01
C LEU A 16 -22.72 4.92 38.18
N ILE A 17 -22.32 4.41 37.01
CA ILE A 17 -23.21 3.61 36.16
C ILE A 17 -23.65 2.36 36.92
N PHE A 18 -22.72 1.67 37.57
CA PHE A 18 -23.02 0.47 38.35
C PHE A 18 -24.04 0.75 39.46
N PHE A 19 -23.81 1.76 40.30
CA PHE A 19 -24.73 2.10 41.40
C PHE A 19 -26.09 2.55 40.88
N ARG A 20 -26.15 3.24 39.75
CA ARG A 20 -27.41 3.61 39.10
C ARG A 20 -28.21 2.37 38.68
N VAL A 21 -27.58 1.45 37.95
CA VAL A 21 -28.26 0.21 37.50
C VAL A 21 -28.63 -0.68 38.68
N LEU A 22 -27.78 -0.75 39.71
CA LEU A 22 -28.07 -1.46 40.95
C LEU A 22 -29.31 -0.89 41.64
N ASN A 23 -29.38 0.43 41.82
CA ASN A 23 -30.51 1.11 42.45
C ASN A 23 -31.82 0.91 41.68
N GLU A 24 -31.78 0.97 40.35
CA GLU A 24 -32.95 0.72 39.49
C GLU A 24 -33.50 -0.72 39.59
N ASN A 25 -32.66 -1.69 40.00
CA ASN A 25 -33.03 -3.11 40.03
C ASN A 25 -33.00 -3.72 41.44
N LEU A 26 -32.93 -2.88 42.48
CA LEU A 26 -32.69 -3.30 43.87
C LEU A 26 -33.76 -4.28 44.37
N LEU A 27 -35.03 -4.04 44.04
CA LEU A 27 -36.16 -4.91 44.42
C LEU A 27 -36.15 -6.29 43.73
N ASN A 28 -35.58 -6.37 42.53
CA ASN A 28 -35.56 -7.59 41.71
C ASN A 28 -34.20 -8.29 41.77
N LEU A 29 -33.25 -7.77 42.56
CA LEU A 29 -31.86 -8.23 42.53
C LEU A 29 -31.72 -9.69 42.98
N ALA A 30 -32.50 -10.10 43.98
CA ALA A 30 -32.45 -11.44 44.55
C ALA A 30 -32.93 -12.55 43.58
N THR A 31 -33.80 -12.20 42.63
CA THR A 31 -34.38 -13.15 41.66
C THR A 31 -33.71 -13.07 40.29
N MET A 32 -32.81 -12.09 40.09
CA MET A 32 -32.18 -11.81 38.82
C MET A 32 -30.86 -12.58 38.68
N SER A 33 -30.66 -13.24 37.56
CA SER A 33 -29.35 -13.83 37.25
C SER A 33 -28.32 -12.75 36.88
N GLY A 34 -27.03 -13.05 37.02
CA GLY A 34 -25.97 -12.12 36.61
C GLY A 34 -26.09 -11.69 35.13
N THR A 35 -26.51 -12.58 34.23
CA THR A 35 -26.72 -12.24 32.81
C THR A 35 -27.90 -11.31 32.61
N GLN A 36 -28.99 -11.48 33.36
CA GLN A 36 -30.12 -10.56 33.33
C GLN A 36 -29.74 -9.19 33.87
N PHE A 37 -28.92 -9.12 34.93
CA PHE A 37 -28.42 -7.87 35.49
C PHE A 37 -27.49 -7.15 34.50
N THR A 38 -26.54 -7.85 33.89
CA THR A 38 -25.64 -7.27 32.88
C THR A 38 -26.41 -6.72 31.67
N LYS A 39 -27.50 -7.37 31.24
CA LYS A 39 -28.35 -6.85 30.16
C LYS A 39 -29.01 -5.50 30.50
N LYS A 40 -29.14 -5.12 31.78
CA LYS A 40 -29.68 -3.80 32.18
C LYS A 40 -28.75 -2.64 31.83
N PHE A 41 -27.50 -2.91 31.48
CA PHE A 41 -26.53 -1.92 31.01
C PHE A 41 -26.58 -1.69 29.49
N TYR A 42 -27.14 -2.63 28.72
CA TYR A 42 -27.03 -2.64 27.27
C TYR A 42 -28.05 -1.70 26.62
N ASN A 43 -27.70 -1.17 25.44
CA ASN A 43 -28.55 -0.28 24.64
C ASN A 43 -29.10 0.92 25.43
N ARG A 44 -28.24 1.57 26.23
CA ARG A 44 -28.61 2.68 27.11
C ARG A 44 -27.61 3.81 27.04
N THR A 45 -28.11 5.01 27.29
CA THR A 45 -27.33 6.23 27.43
C THR A 45 -27.34 6.67 28.89
N PHE A 46 -26.16 6.95 29.43
CA PHE A 46 -25.93 7.40 30.80
C PHE A 46 -25.42 8.84 30.77
N GLU A 47 -26.16 9.76 31.38
CA GLU A 47 -25.69 11.11 31.66
C GLU A 47 -24.79 11.09 32.89
N LEU A 48 -23.52 11.43 32.70
CA LEU A 48 -22.50 11.45 33.76
C LEU A 48 -21.95 12.87 33.93
N PRO A 49 -21.36 13.22 35.08
CA PRO A 49 -20.89 14.57 35.36
C PRO A 49 -19.88 15.12 34.35
N SER A 50 -19.12 14.24 33.67
CA SER A 50 -18.07 14.66 32.74
C SER A 50 -18.50 14.59 31.26
N ARG A 51 -19.44 13.69 30.92
CA ARG A 51 -19.89 13.40 29.56
C ARG A 51 -21.09 12.48 29.56
N THR A 52 -21.82 12.47 28.45
CA THR A 52 -22.77 11.42 28.12
C THR A 52 -22.04 10.16 27.63
N MET A 53 -22.44 8.99 28.10
CA MET A 53 -21.88 7.70 27.68
C MET A 53 -22.99 6.75 27.23
N SER A 54 -22.89 6.28 25.99
CA SER A 54 -23.83 5.28 25.44
C SER A 54 -23.19 3.90 25.38
N VAL A 55 -23.99 2.87 25.64
CA VAL A 55 -23.64 1.46 25.53
C VAL A 55 -24.54 0.85 24.46
N ASN A 56 -23.94 0.16 23.51
CA ASN A 56 -24.67 -0.44 22.38
C ASN A 56 -25.37 -1.76 22.78
N PRO A 57 -26.14 -2.40 21.88
CA PRO A 57 -26.86 -3.63 22.19
C PRO A 57 -25.99 -4.84 22.55
N ILE A 58 -24.69 -4.82 22.21
CA ILE A 58 -23.75 -5.90 22.56
C ILE A 58 -22.97 -5.61 23.85
N GLY A 59 -23.29 -4.52 24.56
CA GLY A 59 -22.65 -4.15 25.81
C GLY A 59 -21.33 -3.39 25.66
N ALA A 60 -20.96 -2.98 24.44
CA ALA A 60 -19.78 -2.18 24.21
C ALA A 60 -20.11 -0.68 24.28
N ARG A 61 -19.18 0.08 24.88
CA ARG A 61 -19.28 1.54 24.92
C ARG A 61 -19.17 2.13 23.52
N ILE A 62 -20.10 3.02 23.18
CA ILE A 62 -20.00 3.88 22.00
C ILE A 62 -19.07 5.04 22.36
N SER A 63 -17.93 5.12 21.67
CA SER A 63 -16.97 6.22 21.82
C SER A 63 -16.75 6.90 20.48
N GLN A 64 -16.77 8.23 20.48
CA GLN A 64 -16.31 9.01 19.34
C GLN A 64 -14.79 8.88 19.18
N VAL A 65 -14.32 8.83 17.94
CA VAL A 65 -12.88 8.85 17.63
C VAL A 65 -12.55 10.20 17.01
N TYR A 66 -11.52 10.86 17.54
CA TYR A 66 -11.09 12.16 17.03
C TYR A 66 -9.78 12.02 16.27
N PHE A 67 -9.72 12.59 15.09
CA PHE A 67 -8.51 12.67 14.29
C PHE A 67 -7.92 14.06 14.43
N ASN A 68 -6.68 14.10 14.89
CA ASN A 68 -5.92 15.33 14.98
C ASN A 68 -4.87 15.35 13.86
N GLN A 69 -4.75 16.49 13.20
CA GLN A 69 -3.76 16.75 12.19
C GLN A 69 -2.86 17.90 12.64
N PHE A 70 -1.57 17.80 12.36
CA PHE A 70 -0.64 18.89 12.62
C PHE A 70 -0.88 20.03 11.62
N ASP A 71 -1.08 21.23 12.13
CA ASP A 71 -1.21 22.45 11.35
C ASP A 71 0.10 23.24 11.41
N ASN A 72 0.74 23.39 10.25
CA ASN A 72 2.03 24.07 10.11
C ASN A 72 1.96 25.57 10.45
N GLN A 73 0.80 26.23 10.24
CA GLN A 73 0.67 27.66 10.52
C GLN A 73 0.62 27.92 12.02
N SER A 74 -0.24 27.18 12.74
CA SER A 74 -0.36 27.29 14.20
C SER A 74 0.69 26.51 14.98
N ARG A 75 1.51 25.69 14.29
CA ARG A 75 2.49 24.76 14.87
C ARG A 75 1.87 23.87 15.96
N SER A 76 0.64 23.42 15.74
CA SER A 76 -0.13 22.66 16.73
C SER A 76 -1.00 21.59 16.10
N PHE A 77 -1.33 20.54 16.87
CA PHE A 77 -2.29 19.53 16.43
C PHE A 77 -3.72 20.04 16.62
N LYS A 78 -4.45 20.14 15.52
CA LYS A 78 -5.87 20.52 15.48
C LYS A 78 -6.73 19.33 15.15
N ARG A 79 -7.92 19.25 15.75
CA ARG A 79 -8.90 18.22 15.45
C ARG A 79 -9.59 18.55 14.13
N VAL A 80 -9.46 17.68 13.15
CA VAL A 80 -10.01 17.89 11.80
C VAL A 80 -11.23 17.02 11.51
N LEU A 81 -11.24 15.80 12.07
CA LEU A 81 -12.34 14.85 11.87
C LEU A 81 -12.80 14.26 13.19
N MET A 82 -14.06 13.84 13.20
CA MET A 82 -14.68 13.05 14.24
C MET A 82 -15.43 11.89 13.59
N LEU A 83 -15.13 10.67 14.03
CA LEU A 83 -15.97 9.52 13.73
C LEU A 83 -17.07 9.43 14.79
N ASP A 84 -18.30 9.66 14.36
CA ASP A 84 -19.49 9.26 15.08
C ASP A 84 -19.66 7.74 14.92
N SER A 85 -19.22 7.01 15.94
CA SER A 85 -19.28 5.54 15.96
C SER A 85 -20.70 4.98 16.05
N GLU A 86 -21.67 5.77 16.50
CA GLU A 86 -23.07 5.35 16.56
C GLU A 86 -23.69 5.39 15.17
N ARG A 87 -23.54 6.52 14.48
CA ARG A 87 -24.07 6.73 13.13
C ARG A 87 -23.16 6.20 12.03
N LYS A 88 -21.97 5.69 12.39
CA LYS A 88 -20.90 5.28 11.46
C LYS A 88 -20.58 6.38 10.45
N ARG A 89 -20.53 7.62 10.92
CA ARG A 89 -20.35 8.81 10.08
C ARG A 89 -19.06 9.53 10.43
N LEU A 90 -18.27 9.83 9.42
CA LEU A 90 -17.11 10.70 9.54
C LEU A 90 -17.57 12.15 9.30
N MET A 91 -17.31 13.02 10.26
CA MET A 91 -17.72 14.43 10.23
C MET A 91 -16.48 15.32 10.31
N SER A 92 -16.45 16.40 9.52
CA SER A 92 -15.48 17.48 9.71
C SER A 92 -15.87 18.28 10.93
N LYS A 93 -14.88 18.60 11.78
CA LYS A 93 -15.10 19.45 12.94
C LYS A 93 -14.86 20.91 12.55
N ASP A 94 -15.82 21.78 12.88
CA ASP A 94 -15.73 23.24 12.68
C ASP A 94 -15.37 23.63 11.24
N HIS A 95 -15.83 22.83 10.26
CA HIS A 95 -15.48 22.98 8.84
C HIS A 95 -13.97 23.03 8.55
N SER A 96 -13.14 22.49 9.45
CA SER A 96 -11.70 22.43 9.27
C SER A 96 -11.39 21.48 8.11
N PRO A 97 -10.72 21.96 7.04
CA PRO A 97 -10.33 21.09 5.95
C PRO A 97 -9.24 20.13 6.41
N VAL A 98 -9.27 18.90 5.91
CA VAL A 98 -8.13 17.99 6.01
C VAL A 98 -7.12 18.42 4.95
N LEU A 99 -5.92 18.77 5.38
CA LEU A 99 -4.87 19.26 4.49
C LEU A 99 -3.89 18.14 4.17
N TRP A 100 -3.47 18.04 2.91
CA TRP A 100 -2.42 17.11 2.50
C TRP A 100 -1.20 17.90 2.06
N TYR A 101 -0.01 17.42 2.39
CA TYR A 101 1.21 18.13 2.06
C TYR A 101 1.45 18.07 0.55
N GLY A 102 1.47 19.24 -0.10
CA GLY A 102 1.74 19.37 -1.54
C GLY A 102 0.57 19.03 -2.47
N THR A 103 -0.59 18.60 -1.95
CA THR A 103 -1.75 18.19 -2.76
C THR A 103 -3.07 18.58 -2.09
N ALA A 104 -4.12 18.76 -2.90
CA ALA A 104 -5.49 18.95 -2.40
C ALA A 104 -6.17 17.65 -1.96
N TYR A 105 -5.62 16.50 -2.37
CA TYR A 105 -6.19 15.17 -2.18
C TYR A 105 -5.23 14.28 -1.40
N PRO A 106 -5.74 13.26 -0.67
CA PRO A 106 -4.89 12.29 0.02
C PRO A 106 -3.95 11.58 -0.97
N PRO A 107 -2.74 11.19 -0.52
CA PRO A 107 -1.88 10.35 -1.32
C PRO A 107 -2.56 8.99 -1.58
N THR A 108 -2.26 8.38 -2.72
CA THR A 108 -2.74 7.03 -3.05
C THR A 108 -2.24 6.03 -2.01
N ASP A 109 -3.09 5.08 -1.65
CA ASP A 109 -2.79 3.97 -0.74
C ASP A 109 -1.78 2.97 -1.30
N LYS A 110 -1.63 2.94 -2.63
CA LYS A 110 -0.70 2.09 -3.35
C LYS A 110 0.55 2.86 -3.78
N PRO A 111 1.74 2.28 -3.60
CA PRO A 111 2.94 2.84 -4.21
C PRO A 111 2.76 2.88 -5.72
N ASN A 112 3.22 3.96 -6.35
CA ASN A 112 3.19 4.09 -7.79
C ASN A 112 4.17 3.06 -8.39
N TRP A 113 3.67 1.86 -8.73
CA TRP A 113 4.47 0.71 -9.20
C TRP A 113 5.17 0.97 -10.54
N ASP A 114 4.80 2.06 -11.21
CA ASP A 114 5.20 2.36 -12.58
C ASP A 114 6.68 2.73 -12.77
N ARG A 115 7.46 2.86 -11.68
CA ARG A 115 8.89 3.20 -11.77
C ARG A 115 9.85 2.00 -11.84
N HIS A 116 9.40 0.78 -11.53
CA HIS A 116 10.26 -0.42 -11.56
C HIS A 116 9.74 -1.58 -12.42
N SER A 117 8.52 -1.48 -12.97
CA SER A 117 7.87 -2.59 -13.68
C SER A 117 8.20 -2.72 -15.17
N SER A 118 8.93 -1.78 -15.78
CA SER A 118 9.13 -1.79 -17.24
C SER A 118 10.33 -2.62 -17.72
N LYS A 119 11.14 -3.18 -16.81
CA LYS A 119 12.29 -4.03 -17.20
C LYS A 119 11.92 -5.42 -17.73
N GLY A 120 10.64 -5.80 -17.68
CA GLY A 120 10.17 -7.12 -18.17
C GLY A 120 9.77 -7.18 -19.65
N LYS A 121 9.68 -6.05 -20.36
CA LYS A 121 9.20 -6.03 -21.77
C LYS A 121 10.26 -5.71 -22.82
N MET A 122 11.44 -5.20 -22.43
CA MET A 122 12.52 -4.87 -23.39
C MET A 122 13.32 -6.09 -23.86
N THR A 123 13.23 -7.24 -23.19
CA THR A 123 13.96 -8.46 -23.59
C THR A 123 13.34 -9.17 -24.79
N GLY A 124 12.02 -9.08 -24.99
CA GLY A 124 11.35 -9.78 -26.10
C GLY A 124 11.63 -9.16 -27.48
N THR A 125 11.61 -7.83 -27.57
CA THR A 125 11.82 -7.10 -28.84
C THR A 125 13.29 -6.95 -29.20
N ALA A 126 14.20 -6.80 -28.24
CA ALA A 126 15.63 -6.70 -28.53
C ALA A 126 16.21 -8.00 -29.12
N VAL A 127 15.78 -9.16 -28.62
CA VAL A 127 16.23 -10.46 -29.12
C VAL A 127 15.72 -10.73 -30.55
N ALA A 128 14.44 -10.39 -30.83
CA ALA A 128 13.84 -10.60 -32.15
C ALA A 128 14.51 -9.80 -33.27
N VAL A 129 15.00 -8.59 -32.98
CA VAL A 129 15.68 -7.74 -33.97
C VAL A 129 17.15 -8.12 -34.16
N SER A 130 17.82 -8.65 -33.12
CA SER A 130 19.24 -9.02 -33.20
C SER A 130 19.52 -10.28 -34.05
N LEU A 131 18.59 -11.24 -34.09
CA LEU A 131 18.78 -12.50 -34.82
C LEU A 131 19.00 -12.35 -36.33
N PRO A 132 18.20 -11.57 -37.08
CA PRO A 132 18.42 -11.41 -38.53
C PRO A 132 19.74 -10.68 -38.84
N VAL A 133 20.16 -9.73 -38.00
CA VAL A 133 21.42 -8.98 -38.20
C VAL A 133 22.64 -9.89 -38.03
N ILE A 134 22.63 -10.74 -37.00
CA ILE A 134 23.69 -11.71 -36.75
C ILE A 134 23.76 -12.73 -37.90
N ALA A 135 22.62 -13.23 -38.37
CA ALA A 135 22.57 -14.16 -39.50
C ALA A 135 23.15 -13.55 -40.78
N LEU A 136 22.86 -12.26 -41.04
CA LEU A 136 23.37 -11.54 -42.20
C LEU A 136 24.89 -11.34 -42.12
N LEU A 137 25.42 -10.98 -40.94
CA LEU A 137 26.86 -10.85 -40.72
C LEU A 137 27.59 -12.17 -40.95
N LEU A 138 27.06 -13.28 -40.42
CA LEU A 138 27.65 -14.61 -40.63
C LEU A 138 27.62 -15.02 -42.12
N ALA A 139 26.55 -14.71 -42.84
CA ALA A 139 26.45 -14.97 -44.27
C ALA A 139 27.51 -14.18 -45.08
N VAL A 140 27.74 -12.91 -44.75
CA VAL A 140 28.76 -12.07 -45.40
C VAL A 140 30.17 -12.62 -45.14
N ILE A 141 30.46 -13.01 -43.89
CA ILE A 141 31.76 -13.60 -43.52
C ILE A 141 31.98 -14.93 -44.26
N ALA A 142 30.97 -15.81 -44.27
CA ALA A 142 31.05 -17.09 -44.97
C ALA A 142 31.24 -16.92 -46.48
N PHE A 143 30.54 -15.96 -47.09
CA PHE A 143 30.69 -15.64 -48.51
C PHE A 143 32.08 -15.07 -48.83
N GLY A 144 32.60 -14.18 -47.98
CA GLY A 144 33.96 -13.65 -48.11
C GLY A 144 35.02 -14.74 -48.00
N ALA A 145 34.90 -15.63 -47.02
CA ALA A 145 35.79 -16.77 -46.85
C ALA A 145 35.71 -17.77 -48.03
N TRP A 146 34.52 -17.96 -48.61
CA TRP A 146 34.35 -18.79 -49.79
C TRP A 146 35.01 -18.17 -51.04
N GLN A 147 34.84 -16.86 -51.25
CA GLN A 147 35.48 -16.11 -52.33
C GLN A 147 37.00 -16.19 -52.25
N THR A 148 37.59 -15.98 -51.08
CA THR A 148 39.04 -16.05 -50.88
C THR A 148 39.57 -17.47 -51.10
N LYS A 149 38.86 -18.50 -50.59
CA LYS A 149 39.21 -19.89 -50.85
C LYS A 149 39.14 -20.24 -52.34
N LYS A 150 38.12 -19.77 -53.06
CA LYS A 150 37.98 -20.00 -54.50
C LYS A 150 39.14 -19.37 -55.27
N LYS A 151 39.52 -18.13 -54.93
CA LYS A 151 40.65 -17.42 -55.56
C LYS A 151 42.00 -18.07 -55.23
N HIS A 152 42.19 -18.55 -54.00
CA HIS A 152 43.40 -19.27 -53.62
C HIS A 152 43.51 -20.61 -54.37
N ASN A 153 42.39 -21.34 -54.53
CA ASN A 153 42.39 -22.56 -55.33
C ASN A 153 42.62 -22.30 -56.83
N SER A 154 42.19 -21.16 -57.39
CA SER A 154 42.52 -20.84 -58.79
C SER A 154 44.00 -20.51 -58.96
N HIS A 155 44.62 -19.77 -58.03
CA HIS A 155 46.06 -19.50 -58.08
C HIS A 155 46.92 -20.74 -57.84
N ALA A 156 46.43 -21.74 -57.10
CA ALA A 156 47.14 -23.01 -56.97
C ALA A 156 47.31 -23.70 -58.34
N TRP A 157 46.30 -23.64 -59.22
CA TRP A 157 46.41 -24.15 -60.59
C TRP A 157 47.41 -23.35 -61.44
N ASP A 158 47.45 -22.02 -61.32
CA ASP A 158 48.40 -21.19 -62.07
C ASP A 158 49.87 -21.49 -61.70
N VAL A 159 50.14 -21.79 -60.42
CA VAL A 159 51.49 -22.16 -59.95
C VAL A 159 51.90 -23.53 -60.49
N TRP A 160 50.99 -24.50 -60.58
CA TRP A 160 51.28 -25.81 -61.17
C TRP A 160 51.55 -25.71 -62.69
N VAL A 161 50.79 -24.89 -63.42
CA VAL A 161 51.02 -24.65 -64.85
C VAL A 161 52.38 -23.96 -65.08
N LEU A 162 52.73 -22.95 -64.27
CA LEU A 162 54.03 -22.26 -64.36
C LEU A 162 55.25 -23.12 -63.98
N LEU A 163 55.06 -24.12 -63.10
CA LEU A 163 56.11 -25.09 -62.74
C LEU A 163 56.29 -26.16 -63.83
N GLU A 164 55.21 -26.60 -64.47
CA GLU A 164 55.29 -27.58 -65.57
C GLU A 164 55.96 -26.99 -66.83
N ASP A 165 55.70 -25.72 -67.13
CA ASP A 165 56.34 -25.01 -68.25
C ASP A 165 57.84 -24.77 -68.04
N ASN A 166 58.30 -24.56 -66.80
CA ASN A 166 59.73 -24.39 -66.49
C ASN A 166 60.51 -25.71 -66.44
N LEU A 167 59.85 -26.84 -66.16
CA LEU A 167 60.49 -28.17 -66.12
C LEU A 167 60.65 -28.81 -67.51
N ARG A 168 60.05 -28.25 -68.57
CA ARG A 168 60.18 -28.73 -69.97
C ARG A 168 61.26 -28.01 -70.78
N LEU A 169 62.01 -27.07 -70.18
CA LEU A 169 63.03 -26.27 -70.86
C LEU A 169 64.48 -26.64 -70.51
N HIS A 170 64.71 -27.83 -69.92
CA HIS A 170 66.04 -28.41 -69.73
C HIS A 170 66.10 -29.87 -70.19
#